data_AF-A0A968RM64-F1
#
_entry.id   AF-A0A968RM64-F1
#
_cell.length_a   1.000
_cell.length_b   1.000
_cell.length_c   1.000
_cell.angle_alpha   90.00
_cell.angle_beta   90.00
_cell.angle_gamma   90.00
#
_symmetry.space_group_name_H-M   'P 1'
#
loop_
_entity.id
_entity.type
_entity.pdbx_description
1 polymer ?
#
loop_
_entity_poly.entity_id
_entity_poly.type
_entity_poly.pdbx_seq_one_letter_code
_entity_poly.pdbx_strand_id
1 'polypeptide(L)'
;SEYPYLFGGKELNEDFGLGWYDHGARWRDPWSTLWGQVDPLADIYTSYSPYGYVLNRPLNAIDPDGKLVIFINSFTPIKSNQGSRSYWGKFASGVEKHFGENPNKSLFVHGGNELSRGLRLANGFVTGAKYADQILDIIVDENGHVTETIKIITHSMGAAFGKGFVKALSRAAKRRGVKGVPITLVADFDPFQAKGLKAEPNIFTQQFTQEGGVFEGGLMEAPWLANQRQKGADEQHDDKDESSHSISTFIDNINELKEGTYIWNGNEWELQDDKK
;
A
#
# COMPACT_ATOMS: atom_id res chain seq x y z
N SER A 1 40.84 -11.10 5.38
CA SER A 1 39.96 -10.91 4.22
C SER A 1 38.58 -10.60 4.76
N GLU A 2 38.30 -9.32 4.96
CA GLU A 2 37.00 -8.89 5.48
C GLU A 2 36.00 -8.85 4.32
N TYR A 3 34.86 -9.48 4.53
CA TYR A 3 33.73 -9.40 3.62
C TYR A 3 33.09 -8.03 3.84
N PRO A 4 33.20 -7.07 2.90
CA PRO A 4 32.75 -5.70 3.14
C PRO A 4 31.22 -5.63 3.21
N TYR A 5 30.49 -6.65 2.76
CA TYR A 5 29.03 -6.70 2.79
C TYR A 5 28.53 -7.54 3.98
N LEU A 6 27.82 -6.91 4.92
CA LEU A 6 27.28 -7.59 6.11
C LEU A 6 25.76 -7.40 6.19
N PHE A 7 25.24 -6.69 7.20
CA PHE A 7 23.79 -6.58 7.42
C PHE A 7 23.05 -5.98 6.21
N GLY A 8 22.03 -6.67 5.70
CA GLY A 8 21.22 -6.21 4.57
C GLY A 8 21.96 -6.14 3.22
N GLY A 9 23.09 -6.85 3.10
CA GLY A 9 23.92 -6.85 1.89
C GLY A 9 24.58 -5.50 1.59
N LYS A 10 24.70 -4.62 2.60
CA LYS A 10 25.30 -3.28 2.46
C LYS A 10 26.74 -3.28 2.93
N GLU A 11 27.51 -2.38 2.31
CA GLU A 11 28.92 -2.21 2.60
C GLU A 11 29.09 -1.58 3.98
N LEU A 12 29.81 -2.27 4.86
CA LEU A 12 30.28 -1.72 6.12
C LEU A 12 31.47 -0.81 5.81
N ASN A 13 31.30 0.49 5.98
CA ASN A 13 32.40 1.43 5.90
C ASN A 13 33.02 1.63 7.29
N GLU A 14 34.29 1.26 7.42
CA GLU A 14 35.08 1.41 8.64
C GLU A 14 35.86 2.74 8.73
N ASP A 15 35.77 3.58 7.69
CA ASP A 15 36.37 4.91 7.67
C ASP A 15 35.94 5.71 8.92
N PHE A 16 36.91 6.40 9.50
CA PHE A 16 36.76 7.19 10.73
C PHE A 16 36.41 6.38 12.00
N GLY A 17 36.46 5.05 11.96
CA GLY A 17 36.24 4.18 13.11
C GLY A 17 34.79 4.13 13.60
N LEU A 18 33.84 4.57 12.77
CA LEU A 18 32.40 4.59 13.08
C LEU A 18 31.71 3.26 12.69
N GLY A 19 32.22 2.54 11.69
CA GLY A 19 31.69 1.25 11.26
C GLY A 19 30.25 1.33 10.75
N TRP A 20 29.93 2.31 9.91
CA TRP A 20 28.56 2.54 9.44
C TRP A 20 28.27 1.85 8.12
N TYR A 21 27.05 1.35 7.94
CA TYR A 21 26.59 0.78 6.68
C TYR A 21 26.27 1.87 5.67
N ASP A 22 26.85 1.77 4.47
CA ASP A 22 26.53 2.64 3.35
C ASP A 22 25.27 2.15 2.62
N HIS A 23 24.18 2.94 2.71
CA HIS A 23 22.94 2.72 1.96
C HIS A 23 22.80 3.71 0.78
N GLY A 24 23.89 4.35 0.36
CA GLY A 24 24.01 5.31 -0.73
C GLY A 24 23.50 6.70 -0.37
N ALA A 25 22.20 6.82 -0.07
CA ALA A 25 21.59 8.10 0.27
C ALA A 25 21.76 8.48 1.76
N ARG A 26 22.05 7.49 2.61
CA ARG A 26 22.16 7.61 4.07
C ARG A 26 23.15 6.61 4.63
N TRP A 27 23.72 6.92 5.78
CA TRP A 27 24.52 6.02 6.59
C TRP A 27 23.69 5.44 7.72
N ARG A 28 23.87 4.16 8.00
CA ARG A 28 23.21 3.47 9.11
C ARG A 28 24.24 3.03 10.14
N ASP A 29 23.98 3.36 11.39
CA ASP A 29 24.74 2.84 12.52
C ASP A 29 24.38 1.35 12.76
N PRO A 30 25.35 0.42 12.81
CA PRO A 30 25.10 -1.00 13.05
C PRO A 30 24.50 -1.28 14.43
N TRP A 31 24.76 -0.43 15.43
CA TRP A 31 24.32 -0.60 16.81
C TRP A 31 22.92 -0.03 17.07
N SER A 32 22.36 0.72 16.11
CA SER A 32 21.01 1.24 16.16
C SER A 32 20.18 0.84 14.94
N THR A 33 18.86 0.91 15.10
CA THR A 33 17.90 0.71 14.00
C THR A 33 17.49 2.04 13.40
N LEU A 34 18.35 3.04 13.50
CA LEU A 34 18.08 4.41 13.09
C LEU A 34 19.03 4.81 11.97
N TRP A 35 18.57 5.69 11.10
CA TRP A 35 19.42 6.43 10.19
C TRP A 35 20.29 7.41 10.98
N GLY A 36 21.55 7.55 10.59
CA GLY A 36 22.43 8.60 11.12
C GLY A 36 22.03 10.00 10.65
N GLN A 37 21.07 10.11 9.73
CA GLN A 37 20.53 11.36 9.19
C GLN A 37 19.00 11.32 9.17
N VAL A 38 18.36 12.50 9.22
CA VAL A 38 16.92 12.64 8.98
C VAL A 38 16.59 12.07 7.61
N ASP A 39 15.57 11.21 7.53
CA ASP A 39 14.99 10.76 6.27
C ASP A 39 14.52 11.99 5.48
N PRO A 40 15.06 12.26 4.28
CA PRO A 40 14.64 13.39 3.44
C PRO A 40 13.14 13.38 3.10
N LEU A 41 12.46 12.25 3.34
CA LEU A 41 11.03 12.07 3.13
C LEU A 41 10.21 12.19 4.41
N ALA A 42 10.82 12.43 5.58
CA ALA A 42 10.18 12.45 6.90
C ALA A 42 8.90 13.29 6.97
N ASP A 43 8.83 14.41 6.23
CA ASP A 43 7.67 15.31 6.18
C ASP A 43 6.39 14.65 5.61
N ILE A 44 6.53 13.51 4.93
CA ILE A 44 5.43 12.76 4.29
C ILE A 44 4.97 11.61 5.21
N TYR A 45 5.83 11.16 6.12
CA TYR A 45 5.55 10.12 7.10
C TYR A 45 5.38 10.73 8.49
N THR A 46 4.48 11.70 8.68
CA THR A 46 4.30 12.38 9.98
C THR A 46 3.95 11.44 11.14
N SER A 47 3.54 10.21 10.84
CA SER A 47 3.23 9.15 11.79
C SER A 47 4.44 8.26 12.16
N TYR A 48 5.60 8.44 11.51
CA TYR A 48 6.82 7.65 11.74
C TYR A 48 8.01 8.56 12.10
N SER A 49 8.98 8.01 12.82
CA SER A 49 10.17 8.76 13.22
C SER A 49 10.99 9.17 11.98
N PRO A 50 11.45 10.43 11.89
CA PRO A 50 12.34 10.89 10.82
C PRO A 50 13.65 10.10 10.74
N TYR A 51 14.02 9.37 11.80
CA TYR A 51 15.25 8.58 11.84
C TYR A 51 14.98 7.08 11.64
N GLY A 52 13.74 6.66 11.36
CA GLY A 52 13.38 5.25 11.31
C GLY A 52 13.96 4.49 10.12
N TYR A 53 14.78 3.47 10.37
CA TYR A 53 15.22 2.53 9.34
C TYR A 53 14.07 1.58 8.96
N VAL A 54 13.77 1.46 7.66
CA VAL A 54 12.79 0.50 7.12
C VAL A 54 11.41 0.66 7.80
N LEU A 55 10.91 1.89 7.90
CA LEU A 55 9.64 2.22 8.58
C LEU A 55 9.58 1.74 10.05
N ASN A 56 10.73 1.70 10.73
CA ASN A 56 10.91 1.12 12.08
C ASN A 56 10.63 -0.39 12.15
N ARG A 57 10.85 -1.13 11.06
CA ARG A 57 10.67 -2.59 10.99
C ARG A 57 11.94 -3.31 10.54
N PRO A 58 13.02 -3.24 11.33
CA PRO A 58 14.33 -3.81 10.97
C PRO A 58 14.44 -5.34 11.15
N LEU A 59 13.48 -5.97 11.83
CA LEU A 59 13.50 -7.39 12.18
C LEU A 59 12.42 -8.15 11.40
N ASN A 60 12.76 -8.60 10.20
CA ASN A 60 11.94 -9.51 9.39
C ASN A 60 12.26 -10.99 9.65
N ALA A 61 12.71 -11.34 10.86
CA ALA A 61 13.31 -12.66 11.08
C ALA A 61 12.29 -13.81 11.19
N ILE A 62 11.07 -13.57 11.69
CA ILE A 62 10.02 -14.61 11.76
C ILE A 62 8.65 -13.92 11.66
N ASP A 63 8.10 -13.86 10.45
CA ASP A 63 6.75 -13.41 10.15
C ASP A 63 5.92 -14.64 9.72
N PRO A 64 5.15 -15.27 10.63
CA PRO A 64 4.46 -16.53 10.31
C PRO A 64 3.35 -16.38 9.27
N ASP A 65 2.80 -15.17 9.12
CA ASP A 65 1.68 -14.80 8.27
C ASP A 65 2.12 -14.29 6.88
N GLY A 66 3.30 -13.65 6.76
CA GLY A 66 3.95 -13.35 5.47
C GLY A 66 3.23 -12.28 4.66
N LYS A 67 2.65 -11.30 5.34
CA LYS A 67 1.68 -10.37 4.75
C LYS A 67 1.95 -8.92 5.18
N LEU A 68 1.74 -7.98 4.25
CA LEU A 68 1.72 -6.54 4.48
C LEU A 68 0.40 -5.94 3.98
N VAL A 69 -0.28 -5.14 4.81
CA VAL A 69 -1.49 -4.40 4.41
C VAL A 69 -1.18 -2.90 4.36
N ILE A 70 -1.47 -2.25 3.23
CA ILE A 70 -1.31 -0.80 3.04
C ILE A 70 -2.69 -0.17 2.88
N PHE A 71 -3.06 0.68 3.83
CA PHE A 71 -4.32 1.42 3.84
C PHE A 71 -4.11 2.84 3.29
N ILE A 72 -4.89 3.23 2.28
CA ILE A 72 -4.74 4.50 1.57
C ILE A 72 -6.04 5.30 1.60
N ASN A 73 -6.04 6.42 2.33
CA ASN A 73 -7.15 7.38 2.33
C ASN A 73 -6.72 8.73 1.75
N SER A 74 -7.67 9.59 1.41
CA SER A 74 -7.42 10.93 0.87
C SER A 74 -8.57 11.85 1.28
N PHE A 75 -8.47 13.15 0.98
CA PHE A 75 -9.46 14.18 1.30
C PHE A 75 -9.99 14.06 2.73
N THR A 76 -9.08 14.19 3.68
CA THR A 76 -9.37 14.05 5.12
C THR A 76 -8.95 15.35 5.79
N PRO A 77 -9.88 16.29 6.03
CA PRO A 77 -9.56 17.61 6.57
C PRO A 77 -8.94 17.56 7.98
N ILE A 78 -9.35 16.56 8.78
CA ILE A 78 -8.83 16.33 10.12
C ILE A 78 -7.46 15.68 10.01
N LYS A 79 -6.39 16.42 10.33
CA LYS A 79 -4.99 15.95 10.22
C LYS A 79 -4.73 14.64 10.96
N SER A 80 -5.30 14.45 12.15
CA SER A 80 -5.12 13.22 12.94
C SER A 80 -5.72 11.97 12.27
N ASN A 81 -6.58 12.15 11.26
CA ASN A 81 -7.20 11.06 10.51
C ASN A 81 -6.46 10.78 9.19
N GLN A 82 -5.56 11.66 8.75
CA GLN A 82 -4.81 11.50 7.50
C GLN A 82 -3.85 10.31 7.60
N GLY A 83 -4.05 9.28 6.78
CA GLY A 83 -3.16 8.11 6.74
C GLY A 83 -2.97 7.49 8.12
N SER A 84 -4.06 7.27 8.86
CA SER A 84 -3.99 6.83 10.25
C SER A 84 -5.01 5.74 10.56
N ARG A 85 -4.70 4.90 11.56
CA ARG A 85 -5.66 3.92 12.09
C ARG A 85 -6.94 4.58 12.62
N SER A 86 -6.90 5.83 13.07
CA SER A 86 -8.09 6.56 13.54
C SER A 86 -9.18 6.65 12.47
N TYR A 87 -8.80 6.90 11.21
CA TYR A 87 -9.73 6.94 10.09
C TYR A 87 -10.35 5.58 9.78
N TRP A 88 -9.52 4.53 9.77
CA TRP A 88 -9.96 3.18 9.39
C TRP A 88 -10.66 2.46 10.54
N GLY A 89 -10.39 2.83 11.78
CA GLY A 89 -11.04 2.31 12.98
C GLY A 89 -11.09 0.77 13.00
N LYS A 90 -12.29 0.24 13.23
CA LYS A 90 -12.56 -1.21 13.28
C LYS A 90 -12.38 -1.90 11.92
N PHE A 91 -12.53 -1.18 10.82
CA PHE A 91 -12.36 -1.75 9.49
C PHE A 91 -10.92 -2.24 9.28
N ALA A 92 -9.91 -1.45 9.66
CA ALA A 92 -8.51 -1.89 9.58
C ALA A 92 -8.26 -3.16 10.42
N SER A 93 -8.78 -3.20 11.66
CA SER A 93 -8.68 -4.38 12.51
C SER A 93 -9.39 -5.61 11.92
N GLY A 94 -10.52 -5.42 11.23
CA GLY A 94 -11.22 -6.49 10.54
C GLY A 94 -10.40 -7.06 9.38
N VAL A 95 -9.85 -6.19 8.52
CA VAL A 95 -9.00 -6.59 7.40
C VAL A 95 -7.75 -7.32 7.88
N GLU A 96 -7.10 -6.81 8.93
CA GLU A 96 -5.93 -7.44 9.53
C GLU A 96 -6.26 -8.85 10.02
N LYS A 97 -7.35 -8.97 10.79
CA LYS A 97 -7.82 -10.27 11.27
C LYS A 97 -8.16 -11.22 10.12
N HIS A 98 -8.80 -10.72 9.06
CA HIS A 98 -9.18 -11.51 7.89
C HIS A 98 -7.97 -12.13 7.20
N PHE A 99 -6.90 -11.35 7.03
CA PHE A 99 -5.67 -11.85 6.42
C PHE A 99 -4.74 -12.59 7.39
N GLY A 100 -5.04 -12.57 8.69
CA GLY A 100 -4.18 -13.13 9.74
C GLY A 100 -2.98 -12.24 10.08
N GLU A 101 -3.05 -10.95 9.72
CA GLU A 101 -1.98 -9.96 9.81
C GLU A 101 -1.77 -9.43 11.24
N ASN A 102 -0.51 -9.19 11.61
CA ASN A 102 -0.18 -8.41 12.79
C ASN A 102 -0.58 -6.91 12.63
N PRO A 103 -1.47 -6.35 13.47
CA PRO A 103 -1.90 -4.95 13.38
C PRO A 103 -0.79 -3.88 13.45
N ASN A 104 0.38 -4.24 14.00
CA ASN A 104 1.54 -3.34 14.06
C ASN A 104 2.32 -3.29 12.73
N LYS A 105 1.99 -4.19 11.79
CA LYS A 105 2.58 -4.30 10.46
C LYS A 105 1.77 -3.60 9.36
N SER A 106 0.57 -3.09 9.63
CA SER A 106 -0.12 -2.27 8.63
C SER A 106 0.58 -0.93 8.38
N LEU A 107 0.61 -0.49 7.12
CA LEU A 107 1.05 0.86 6.73
C LEU A 107 -0.17 1.70 6.42
N PHE A 108 -0.19 2.95 6.89
CA PHE A 108 -1.26 3.89 6.61
C PHE A 108 -0.68 5.08 5.83
N VAL A 109 -1.27 5.38 4.67
CA VAL A 109 -0.77 6.41 3.74
C VAL A 109 -1.89 7.39 3.44
N HIS A 110 -1.55 8.69 3.47
CA HIS A 110 -2.48 9.75 3.09
C HIS A 110 -2.19 10.28 1.68
N GLY A 111 -3.21 10.29 0.83
CA GLY A 111 -3.15 10.77 -0.54
C GLY A 111 -3.27 12.28 -0.74
N GLY A 112 -3.30 13.04 0.36
CA GLY A 112 -3.54 14.49 0.34
C GLY A 112 -5.01 14.84 0.11
N ASN A 113 -5.29 16.13 -0.10
CA ASN A 113 -6.67 16.66 -0.25
C ASN A 113 -6.95 17.21 -1.66
N GLU A 114 -6.19 16.75 -2.66
CA GLU A 114 -6.31 17.22 -4.04
C GLU A 114 -7.59 16.70 -4.70
N LEU A 115 -8.37 17.60 -5.30
CA LEU A 115 -9.64 17.25 -5.95
C LEU A 115 -9.42 16.64 -7.33
N SER A 116 -8.37 17.09 -8.04
CA SER A 116 -8.04 16.59 -9.38
C SER A 116 -7.62 15.12 -9.34
N ARG A 117 -8.38 14.26 -10.03
CA ARG A 117 -8.06 12.83 -10.20
C ARG A 117 -6.66 12.62 -10.78
N GLY A 118 -6.29 13.42 -11.77
CA GLY A 118 -4.98 13.32 -12.44
C GLY A 118 -3.83 13.64 -11.50
N LEU A 119 -3.98 14.67 -10.66
CA LEU A 119 -2.98 15.02 -9.67
C LEU A 119 -2.93 14.00 -8.52
N ARG A 120 -4.06 13.44 -8.08
CA ARG A 120 -4.06 12.31 -7.13
C ARG A 120 -3.29 11.10 -7.66
N LEU A 121 -3.51 10.72 -8.93
CA LEU A 121 -2.73 9.66 -9.59
C LEU A 121 -1.23 9.98 -9.63
N ALA A 122 -0.86 11.21 -10.01
CA ALA A 122 0.54 11.64 -10.07
C ALA A 122 1.20 11.65 -8.68
N ASN A 123 0.51 12.19 -7.67
CA ASN A 123 0.97 12.21 -6.29
C ASN A 123 1.13 10.79 -5.75
N GLY A 124 0.16 9.91 -6.05
CA GLY A 124 0.26 8.49 -5.75
C GLY A 124 1.50 7.84 -6.32
N PHE A 125 1.82 8.13 -7.59
CA PHE A 125 3.01 7.61 -8.25
C PHE A 125 4.30 8.13 -7.59
N VAL A 126 4.40 9.43 -7.33
CA VAL A 126 5.57 10.03 -6.69
C VAL A 126 5.77 9.49 -5.28
N THR A 127 4.70 9.38 -4.49
CA THR A 127 4.76 8.80 -3.15
C THR A 127 5.08 7.31 -3.20
N GLY A 128 4.44 6.52 -4.07
CA GLY A 128 4.78 5.10 -4.23
C GLY A 128 6.25 4.91 -4.59
N ALA A 129 6.80 5.71 -5.50
CA ALA A 129 8.22 5.63 -5.89
C ALA A 129 9.17 5.93 -4.71
N LYS A 130 8.78 6.84 -3.81
CA LYS A 130 9.52 7.17 -2.59
C LYS A 130 9.57 6.02 -1.58
N TYR A 131 8.49 5.26 -1.48
CA TYR A 131 8.35 4.17 -0.51
C TYR A 131 8.84 2.83 -1.09
N ALA A 132 8.84 2.69 -2.41
CA ALA A 132 8.93 1.38 -3.06
C ALA A 132 10.19 0.60 -2.70
N ASP A 133 11.37 1.23 -2.70
CA ASP A 133 12.60 0.51 -2.38
C ASP A 133 12.62 0.04 -0.92
N GLN A 134 12.11 0.85 0.02
CA GLN A 134 12.02 0.46 1.43
C GLN A 134 11.02 -0.68 1.65
N ILE A 135 9.87 -0.65 0.95
CA ILE A 135 8.89 -1.74 1.00
C ILE A 135 9.48 -3.02 0.41
N LEU A 136 10.20 -2.92 -0.71
CA LEU A 136 10.82 -4.08 -1.35
C LEU A 136 11.99 -4.66 -0.52
N ASP A 137 12.71 -3.85 0.26
CA ASP A 137 13.72 -4.34 1.19
C ASP A 137 13.13 -5.15 2.35
N ILE A 138 11.84 -4.96 2.66
CA ILE A 138 11.12 -5.76 3.66
C ILE A 138 10.71 -7.08 3.05
N ILE A 139 10.05 -7.04 1.89
CA ILE A 139 9.28 -8.19 1.40
C ILE A 139 10.03 -9.11 0.43
N VAL A 140 11.29 -8.79 0.12
CA VAL A 140 12.09 -9.52 -0.87
C VAL A 140 13.38 -10.02 -0.23
N ASP A 141 13.70 -11.30 -0.43
CA ASP A 141 14.96 -11.88 0.03
C ASP A 141 16.17 -11.39 -0.80
N GLU A 142 17.37 -11.76 -0.35
CA GLU A 142 18.63 -11.45 -1.04
C GLU A 142 18.73 -12.03 -2.46
N ASN A 143 17.93 -13.05 -2.77
CA ASN A 143 17.88 -13.72 -4.08
C ASN A 143 16.80 -13.14 -5.01
N GLY A 144 16.09 -12.11 -4.54
CA GLY A 144 15.03 -11.42 -5.25
C GLY A 144 13.66 -12.06 -5.13
N HIS A 145 13.46 -13.11 -4.33
CA HIS A 145 12.15 -13.75 -4.17
C HIS A 145 11.25 -12.99 -3.22
N VAL A 146 9.98 -12.87 -3.58
CA VAL A 146 8.95 -12.34 -2.68
C VAL A 146 8.76 -13.30 -1.51
N THR A 147 9.04 -12.83 -0.30
CA THR A 147 8.80 -13.55 0.96
C THR A 147 7.52 -13.11 1.64
N GLU A 148 6.99 -11.95 1.27
CA GLU A 148 5.81 -11.34 1.89
C GLU A 148 4.95 -10.62 0.83
N THR A 149 3.63 -10.86 0.84
CA THR A 149 2.72 -10.26 -0.16
C THR A 149 2.10 -8.98 0.34
N ILE A 150 1.74 -8.07 -0.57
CA ILE A 150 1.10 -6.79 -0.27
C ILE A 150 -0.38 -6.84 -0.66
N LYS A 151 -1.24 -6.41 0.28
CA LYS A 151 -2.64 -6.06 0.04
C LYS A 151 -2.76 -4.54 0.15
N ILE A 152 -3.31 -3.89 -0.86
CA ILE A 152 -3.54 -2.44 -0.85
C ILE A 152 -5.04 -2.18 -0.75
N ILE A 153 -5.44 -1.50 0.32
CA ILE A 153 -6.83 -1.18 0.61
C ILE A 153 -7.03 0.32 0.47
N THR A 154 -7.92 0.75 -0.41
CA THR A 154 -8.17 2.17 -0.66
C THR A 154 -9.61 2.52 -0.34
N HIS A 155 -9.85 3.79 0.04
CA HIS A 155 -11.21 4.29 0.24
C HIS A 155 -11.40 5.67 -0.42
N SER A 156 -12.57 5.90 -1.01
CA SER A 156 -12.99 7.21 -1.52
C SER A 156 -11.99 7.80 -2.53
N MET A 157 -11.56 9.04 -2.34
CA MET A 157 -10.56 9.69 -3.17
C MET A 157 -9.19 9.00 -3.13
N GLY A 158 -8.94 8.15 -2.12
CA GLY A 158 -7.71 7.37 -1.96
C GLY A 158 -7.47 6.39 -3.11
N ALA A 159 -8.52 5.92 -3.80
CA ALA A 159 -8.37 4.97 -4.91
C ALA A 159 -7.52 5.51 -6.06
N ALA A 160 -7.75 6.77 -6.48
CA ALA A 160 -6.95 7.39 -7.54
C ALA A 160 -5.47 7.52 -7.15
N PHE A 161 -5.20 7.89 -5.90
CA PHE A 161 -3.84 7.91 -5.37
C PHE A 161 -3.25 6.50 -5.31
N GLY A 162 -4.01 5.53 -4.82
CA GLY A 162 -3.63 4.12 -4.74
C GLY A 162 -3.22 3.55 -6.09
N LYS A 163 -3.92 3.87 -7.19
CA LYS A 163 -3.50 3.46 -8.54
C LYS A 163 -2.12 3.98 -8.92
N GLY A 164 -1.82 5.24 -8.60
CA GLY A 164 -0.48 5.80 -8.79
C GLY A 164 0.56 5.05 -7.96
N PHE A 165 0.25 4.80 -6.69
CA PHE A 165 1.12 4.12 -5.74
C PHE A 165 1.46 2.69 -6.19
N VAL A 166 0.44 1.90 -6.53
CA VAL A 166 0.55 0.54 -7.08
C VAL A 166 1.48 0.54 -8.29
N LYS A 167 1.23 1.43 -9.26
CA LYS A 167 2.02 1.51 -10.48
C LYS A 167 3.50 1.82 -10.22
N ALA A 168 3.80 2.68 -9.25
CA ALA A 168 5.18 3.00 -8.89
C ALA A 168 5.88 1.80 -8.23
N LEU A 169 5.19 1.12 -7.32
CA LEU A 169 5.71 -0.07 -6.65
C LEU A 169 5.95 -1.23 -7.64
N SER A 170 5.02 -1.50 -8.55
CA SER A 170 5.20 -2.52 -9.60
C SER A 170 6.39 -2.21 -10.51
N ARG A 171 6.60 -0.93 -10.85
CA ARG A 171 7.78 -0.50 -11.63
C ARG A 171 9.09 -0.69 -10.86
N ALA A 172 9.10 -0.41 -9.56
CA ALA A 172 10.27 -0.64 -8.73
C ALA A 172 10.59 -2.14 -8.60
N ALA A 173 9.57 -2.98 -8.40
CA ALA A 173 9.73 -4.44 -8.35
C ALA A 173 10.33 -4.98 -9.67
N LYS A 174 9.80 -4.54 -10.82
CA LYS A 174 10.35 -4.89 -12.13
C LYS A 174 11.79 -4.41 -12.31
N ARG A 175 12.10 -3.18 -11.92
CA ARG A 175 13.46 -2.61 -11.98
C ARG A 175 14.45 -3.41 -11.13
N ARG A 176 14.03 -3.89 -9.97
CA ARG A 176 14.85 -4.70 -9.06
C ARG A 176 14.93 -6.18 -9.44
N GLY A 177 14.22 -6.62 -10.48
CA GLY A 177 14.20 -8.02 -10.88
C GLY A 177 13.55 -8.94 -9.84
N VAL A 178 12.53 -8.44 -9.12
CA VAL A 178 11.80 -9.23 -8.13
C VAL A 178 11.15 -10.45 -8.78
N LYS A 179 11.38 -11.61 -8.18
CA LYS A 179 10.86 -12.92 -8.56
C LYS A 179 9.64 -13.24 -7.71
N GLY A 180 8.46 -13.19 -8.32
CA GLY A 180 7.19 -13.38 -7.62
C GLY A 180 6.25 -12.21 -7.85
N VAL A 181 5.04 -12.33 -7.32
CA VAL A 181 4.04 -11.26 -7.34
C VAL A 181 4.01 -10.56 -5.99
N PRO A 182 4.56 -9.33 -5.87
CA PRO A 182 4.61 -8.64 -4.59
C PRO A 182 3.24 -8.10 -4.17
N ILE A 183 2.34 -7.76 -5.11
CA ILE A 183 1.02 -7.20 -4.80
C ILE A 183 -0.04 -8.22 -5.21
N THR A 184 -0.68 -8.84 -4.23
CA THR A 184 -1.67 -9.90 -4.47
C THR A 184 -3.11 -9.41 -4.47
N LEU A 185 -3.36 -8.20 -3.94
CA LEU A 185 -4.69 -7.59 -3.95
C LEU A 185 -4.61 -6.06 -3.95
N VAL A 186 -5.47 -5.44 -4.77
CA VAL A 186 -5.93 -4.06 -4.60
C VAL A 186 -7.44 -4.08 -4.36
N ALA A 187 -7.89 -3.67 -3.18
CA ALA A 187 -9.31 -3.55 -2.86
C ALA A 187 -9.70 -2.07 -2.77
N ASP A 188 -10.52 -1.60 -3.71
CA ASP A 188 -11.01 -0.23 -3.75
C ASP A 188 -12.42 -0.16 -3.19
N PHE A 189 -12.57 0.46 -2.02
CA PHE A 189 -13.84 0.71 -1.37
C PHE A 189 -14.36 2.09 -1.73
N ASP A 190 -15.53 2.13 -2.34
CA ASP A 190 -16.21 3.36 -2.76
C ASP A 190 -15.30 4.36 -3.50
N PRO A 191 -14.65 3.97 -4.61
CA PRO A 191 -13.66 4.82 -5.26
C PRO A 191 -14.30 6.04 -5.92
N PHE A 192 -13.88 7.24 -5.49
CA PHE A 192 -14.35 8.49 -6.09
C PHE A 192 -13.85 8.67 -7.53
N GLN A 193 -14.77 8.98 -8.45
CA GLN A 193 -14.51 9.11 -9.90
C GLN A 193 -13.98 7.82 -10.56
N ALA A 194 -14.44 6.66 -10.09
CA ALA A 194 -13.99 5.34 -10.55
C ALA A 194 -14.04 5.15 -12.06
N LYS A 195 -15.00 5.76 -12.77
CA LYS A 195 -15.13 5.63 -14.24
C LYS A 195 -13.87 6.03 -15.00
N GLY A 196 -13.06 6.92 -14.43
CA GLY A 196 -11.78 7.33 -15.01
C GLY A 196 -10.54 6.68 -14.40
N LEU A 197 -10.73 5.67 -13.55
CA LEU A 197 -9.67 4.84 -13.00
C LEU A 197 -9.56 3.53 -13.80
N LYS A 198 -8.37 2.93 -13.72
CA LYS A 198 -8.06 1.64 -14.32
C LYS A 198 -7.28 0.81 -13.32
N ALA A 199 -7.65 -0.45 -13.16
CA ALA A 199 -6.83 -1.41 -12.45
C ALA A 199 -5.47 -1.59 -13.14
N GLU A 200 -4.42 -1.86 -12.36
CA GLU A 200 -3.12 -2.17 -12.92
C GLU A 200 -3.17 -3.61 -13.45
N PRO A 201 -2.71 -3.87 -14.69
CA PRO A 201 -2.71 -5.23 -15.24
C PRO A 201 -1.92 -6.21 -14.37
N ASN A 202 -2.35 -7.47 -14.37
CA ASN A 202 -1.71 -8.57 -13.62
C ASN A 202 -1.64 -8.36 -12.10
N ILE A 203 -2.53 -7.52 -11.56
CA ILE A 203 -2.75 -7.35 -10.13
C ILE A 203 -4.24 -7.48 -9.86
N PHE A 204 -4.59 -8.54 -9.15
CA PHE A 204 -5.96 -8.82 -8.77
C PHE A 204 -6.58 -7.61 -8.04
N THR A 205 -7.66 -7.10 -8.60
CA THR A 205 -8.32 -5.89 -8.13
C THR A 205 -9.79 -6.16 -7.86
N GLN A 206 -10.21 -5.97 -6.60
CA GLN A 206 -11.61 -5.97 -6.20
C GLN A 206 -12.11 -4.54 -6.04
N GLN A 207 -13.34 -4.28 -6.46
CA GLN A 207 -14.01 -3.02 -6.23
C GLN A 207 -15.30 -3.25 -5.45
N PHE A 208 -15.48 -2.49 -4.37
CA PHE A 208 -16.70 -2.48 -3.56
C PHE A 208 -17.38 -1.12 -3.72
N THR A 209 -18.65 -1.12 -4.07
CA THR A 209 -19.47 0.10 -4.21
C THR A 209 -20.78 -0.05 -3.47
N GLN A 210 -21.37 1.07 -3.07
CA GLN A 210 -22.73 1.10 -2.53
C GLN A 210 -23.73 1.45 -3.63
N GLU A 211 -24.94 0.89 -3.54
CA GLU A 211 -26.07 1.39 -4.33
C GLU A 211 -26.39 2.82 -3.89
N GLY A 212 -26.39 3.76 -4.84
CA GLY A 212 -26.36 5.19 -4.56
C GLY A 212 -27.56 5.66 -3.74
N GLY A 213 -27.33 6.24 -2.57
CA GLY A 213 -28.33 6.99 -1.82
C GLY A 213 -28.11 8.50 -1.85
N VAL A 214 -29.21 9.21 -1.65
CA VAL A 214 -29.34 10.66 -1.67
C VAL A 214 -28.64 11.25 -0.46
N PHE A 215 -27.71 12.17 -0.67
CA PHE A 215 -27.28 13.08 0.40
C PHE A 215 -28.48 13.95 0.79
N GLU A 216 -29.18 13.62 1.88
CA GLU A 216 -30.14 14.55 2.49
C GLU A 216 -29.35 15.67 3.18
N GLY A 217 -29.29 16.82 2.51
CA GLY A 217 -28.89 18.10 3.11
C GLY A 217 -27.65 18.76 2.49
N GLY A 218 -27.85 19.49 1.39
CA GLY A 218 -26.94 20.57 0.98
C GLY A 218 -26.62 20.62 -0.52
N LEU A 219 -27.31 21.53 -1.24
CA LEU A 219 -26.99 22.11 -2.55
C LEU A 219 -26.08 21.27 -3.46
N MET A 220 -26.64 20.21 -4.05
CA MET A 220 -26.50 19.75 -5.44
C MET A 220 -26.82 18.25 -5.47
N GLU A 221 -27.89 17.87 -6.16
CA GLU A 221 -28.07 16.50 -6.64
C GLU A 221 -26.82 16.14 -7.47
N ALA A 222 -25.97 15.28 -6.92
CA ALA A 222 -24.64 14.99 -7.44
C ALA A 222 -24.67 13.72 -8.33
N PRO A 223 -24.49 13.80 -9.66
CA PRO A 223 -24.29 12.63 -10.53
C PRO A 223 -22.93 11.90 -10.30
N TRP A 224 -22.35 12.06 -9.11
CA TRP A 224 -20.98 11.67 -8.73
C TRP A 224 -20.95 10.57 -7.67
N LEU A 225 -22.09 9.91 -7.44
CA LEU A 225 -22.28 8.90 -6.41
C LEU A 225 -21.34 7.70 -6.59
N ALA A 226 -21.01 7.13 -5.45
CA ALA A 226 -20.28 5.89 -5.11
C ALA A 226 -20.54 4.63 -5.94
N ASN A 227 -21.29 4.69 -7.04
CA ASN A 227 -21.73 3.55 -7.85
C ASN A 227 -20.95 3.39 -9.17
N GLN A 228 -19.91 4.20 -9.38
CA GLN A 228 -19.13 4.15 -10.61
C GLN A 228 -18.21 2.93 -10.59
N ARG A 229 -18.06 2.25 -11.73
CA ARG A 229 -17.15 1.12 -11.88
C ARG A 229 -15.84 1.56 -12.54
N GLN A 230 -14.71 1.06 -12.03
CA GLN A 230 -13.41 1.24 -12.66
C GLN A 230 -13.18 0.23 -13.78
N LYS A 231 -12.35 0.59 -14.75
CA LYS A 231 -12.03 -0.33 -15.85
C LYS A 231 -11.00 -1.37 -15.39
N GLY A 232 -11.28 -2.64 -15.66
CA GLY A 232 -10.32 -3.74 -15.47
C GLY A 232 -10.21 -4.25 -14.04
N ALA A 233 -11.13 -3.88 -13.13
CA ALA A 233 -11.28 -4.63 -11.89
C ALA A 233 -11.73 -6.07 -12.21
N ASP A 234 -11.13 -7.05 -11.53
CA ASP A 234 -11.40 -8.47 -11.71
C ASP A 234 -12.74 -8.85 -11.05
N GLU A 235 -13.04 -8.26 -9.90
CA GLU A 235 -14.31 -8.45 -9.20
C GLU A 235 -14.94 -7.12 -8.77
N GLN A 236 -16.26 -7.10 -8.81
CA GLN A 236 -17.07 -5.94 -8.51
C GLN A 236 -18.23 -6.37 -7.62
N HIS A 237 -18.29 -5.78 -6.43
CA HIS A 237 -19.30 -6.05 -5.41
C HIS A 237 -20.17 -4.81 -5.22
N ASP A 238 -21.47 -5.01 -5.05
CA ASP A 238 -22.45 -3.96 -4.76
C ASP A 238 -23.10 -4.25 -3.40
N ASP A 239 -22.94 -3.34 -2.46
CA ASP A 239 -23.70 -3.34 -1.21
C ASP A 239 -24.98 -2.54 -1.41
N LYS A 240 -26.13 -3.22 -1.21
CA LYS A 240 -27.47 -2.66 -1.45
C LYS A 240 -28.13 -2.11 -0.19
N ASP A 241 -27.55 -2.42 0.97
CA ASP A 241 -28.22 -2.21 2.25
C ASP A 241 -27.79 -0.88 2.90
N GLU A 242 -26.72 -0.24 2.41
CA GLU A 242 -26.24 1.04 2.93
C GLU A 242 -25.85 2.04 1.82
N SER A 243 -26.06 3.34 2.09
CA SER A 243 -25.78 4.44 1.15
C SER A 243 -24.87 5.55 1.71
N SER A 244 -24.14 5.24 2.78
CA SER A 244 -23.20 6.15 3.43
C SER A 244 -21.76 5.96 2.90
N HIS A 245 -21.14 7.03 2.39
CA HIS A 245 -19.73 7.08 1.93
C HIS A 245 -18.71 6.96 3.10
N SER A 246 -18.98 6.11 4.09
CA SER A 246 -18.10 5.86 5.22
C SER A 246 -17.47 4.48 5.07
N ILE A 247 -16.16 4.37 5.35
CA ILE A 247 -15.49 3.07 5.32
C ILE A 247 -16.07 2.05 6.34
N SER A 248 -16.74 2.55 7.38
CA SER A 248 -17.34 1.71 8.41
C SER A 248 -18.53 0.89 7.93
N THR A 249 -19.18 1.26 6.82
CA THR A 249 -20.30 0.53 6.25
C THR A 249 -19.85 -0.78 5.61
N PHE A 250 -18.64 -0.79 5.04
CA PHE A 250 -18.06 -1.94 4.35
C PHE A 250 -17.48 -3.02 5.28
N ILE A 251 -17.75 -2.97 6.60
CA ILE A 251 -17.18 -3.92 7.56
C ILE A 251 -17.54 -5.37 7.20
N ASP A 252 -18.77 -5.60 6.73
CA ASP A 252 -19.21 -6.97 6.40
C ASP A 252 -18.58 -7.50 5.11
N ASN A 253 -18.26 -6.61 4.16
CA ASN A 253 -17.58 -6.96 2.90
C ASN A 253 -16.13 -7.40 3.11
N ILE A 254 -15.54 -7.21 4.30
CA ILE A 254 -14.20 -7.73 4.60
C ILE A 254 -14.14 -9.24 4.36
N ASN A 255 -15.22 -9.97 4.62
CA ASN A 255 -15.28 -11.43 4.40
C ASN A 255 -15.19 -11.84 2.92
N GLU A 256 -15.41 -10.90 1.99
CA GLU A 256 -15.33 -11.12 0.54
C GLU A 256 -13.93 -10.83 -0.02
N LEU A 257 -13.03 -10.25 0.79
CA LEU A 257 -11.67 -9.96 0.37
C LEU A 257 -10.91 -11.25 0.08
N LYS A 258 -10.24 -11.32 -1.07
CA LYS A 258 -9.34 -12.44 -1.39
C LYS A 258 -8.11 -11.99 -2.15
N GLU A 259 -7.04 -12.74 -1.98
CA GLU A 259 -5.80 -12.54 -2.73
C GLU A 259 -5.91 -13.21 -4.11
N GLY A 260 -5.29 -12.62 -5.12
CA GLY A 260 -5.12 -13.26 -6.42
C GLY A 260 -4.19 -14.48 -6.32
N THR A 261 -4.52 -15.54 -7.06
CA THR A 261 -3.66 -16.72 -7.21
C THR A 261 -2.84 -16.58 -8.48
N TYR A 262 -1.52 -16.77 -8.42
CA TYR A 262 -0.63 -16.56 -9.57
C TYR A 262 0.18 -17.81 -9.90
N ILE A 263 0.37 -18.08 -11.20
CA ILE A 263 1.22 -19.18 -11.70
C ILE A 263 2.29 -18.62 -12.63
N TRP A 264 3.52 -19.13 -12.50
CA TRP A 264 4.61 -18.83 -13.41
C TRP A 264 4.46 -19.61 -14.72
N ASN A 265 4.33 -18.91 -15.85
CA ASN A 265 4.15 -19.54 -17.17
C ASN A 265 5.48 -19.81 -17.92
N GLY A 266 6.63 -19.51 -17.32
CA GLY A 266 7.95 -19.56 -17.95
C GLY A 266 8.56 -18.19 -18.26
N ASN A 267 7.72 -17.16 -18.41
CA ASN A 267 8.11 -15.79 -18.74
C ASN A 267 7.63 -14.76 -17.72
N GLU A 268 6.39 -14.89 -17.23
CA GLU A 268 5.79 -13.99 -16.25
C GLU A 268 4.85 -14.72 -15.29
N TRP A 269 4.49 -14.04 -14.21
CA TRP A 269 3.46 -14.48 -13.29
C TRP A 269 2.09 -14.03 -13.81
N GLU A 270 1.23 -14.99 -14.07
CA GLU A 270 -0.13 -14.75 -14.56
C GLU A 270 -1.15 -15.04 -13.46
N LEU A 271 -2.13 -14.15 -13.35
CA LEU A 271 -3.29 -14.35 -12.49
C LEU A 271 -4.08 -15.56 -13.00
N GLN A 272 -4.36 -16.51 -12.13
CA GLN A 272 -5.28 -17.61 -12.40
C GLN A 272 -6.72 -17.12 -12.22
N ASP A 273 -7.51 -17.27 -13.27
CA ASP A 273 -8.96 -17.13 -13.16
C ASP A 273 -9.48 -18.26 -12.26
N ASP A 274 -10.11 -17.94 -11.12
CA ASP A 274 -10.94 -18.87 -10.34
C ASP A 274 -12.25 -19.22 -11.08
N LYS A 275 -12.20 -19.40 -12.41
CA LYS A 275 -13.33 -19.89 -13.20
C LYS A 275 -13.50 -21.38 -12.89
N LYS A 276 -14.32 -21.65 -11.87
CA LYS A 276 -15.09 -22.90 -11.81
C LYS A 276 -16.12 -22.94 -12.93
#